data_AF-A0A938S857-F1
#
_entry.id   AF-A0A938S857-F1
#
_cell.length_a   1.000
_cell.length_b   1.000
_cell.length_c   1.000
_cell.angle_alpha   90.00
_cell.angle_beta   90.00
_cell.angle_gamma   90.00
#
_symmetry.space_group_name_H-M   'P 1'
#
loop_
_entity.id
_entity.type
_entity.pdbx_description
1 polymer ?
#
loop_
_entity_poly.entity_id
_entity_poly.type
_entity_poly.pdbx_seq_one_letter_code
_entity_poly.pdbx_strand_id
1 'polypeptide(L)'
;MKEAVEDIKRQAKKAGDREFLGVPLGDQSPQSETSLASPAAIQEAKKSLELDPEDSVLYYTRPFSDKDQKLIRLVGVVLSALGVARKVGIFRLDDGQPIVVAEVLGITETGLVQFQLSRGSATTARDVFGVVRDLYHEHVYTPTGDFALLPVAARNQAEGIAGVWSQYEGKVILYHKWIRQDIEEKLRKSRVTVRTAWDMFRLLSSAQGEMVYGLSFGHLHDMDEGKMRALERSLRSFQVLESEVRGALQERGHAANVSLFVLTAVMTLLVSYQVFQAARFTFGCALSFSTMITVVVLAATLGWCWWTTRERKQ
;
A
#
# COMPACT_ATOMS: atom_id res chain seq x y z
N MET A 1 8.38 3.78 37.18
CA MET A 1 9.12 4.69 36.28
C MET A 1 10.55 4.20 36.00
N LYS A 2 11.44 4.04 37.01
CA LYS A 2 12.75 3.38 36.79
C LYS A 2 12.62 1.94 36.26
N GLU A 3 11.62 1.21 36.73
CA GLU A 3 11.36 -0.17 36.31
C GLU A 3 10.84 -0.27 34.86
N ALA A 4 10.00 0.68 34.42
CA ALA A 4 9.53 0.75 33.03
C ALA A 4 10.66 1.12 32.04
N VAL A 5 11.57 2.02 32.45
CA VAL A 5 12.76 2.36 31.65
C VAL A 5 13.73 1.17 31.56
N GLU A 6 13.88 0.40 32.63
CA GLU A 6 14.69 -0.82 32.61
C GLU A 6 14.03 -1.95 31.80
N ASP A 7 12.70 -2.04 31.78
CA ASP A 7 11.98 -2.98 30.91
C ASP A 7 12.09 -2.62 29.42
N ILE A 8 12.04 -1.33 29.06
CA ILE A 8 12.28 -0.87 27.69
C ILE A 8 13.73 -1.17 27.25
N LYS A 9 14.72 -0.94 28.12
CA LYS A 9 16.11 -1.32 27.86
C LYS A 9 16.30 -2.83 27.73
N ARG A 10 15.59 -3.63 28.53
CA ARG A 10 15.60 -5.10 28.44
C ARG A 10 14.93 -5.59 27.16
N GLN A 11 13.86 -4.95 26.72
CA GLN A 11 13.18 -5.27 25.46
C GLN A 11 14.04 -4.87 24.24
N ALA A 12 14.69 -3.71 24.28
CA ALA A 12 15.65 -3.29 23.25
C ALA A 12 16.89 -4.21 23.19
N LYS A 13 17.40 -4.66 24.35
CA LYS A 13 18.50 -5.63 24.43
C LYS A 13 18.07 -7.03 23.96
N LYS A 14 16.84 -7.46 24.23
CA LYS A 14 16.25 -8.71 23.70
C LYS A 14 15.96 -8.66 22.19
N ALA A 15 15.73 -7.46 21.64
CA ALA A 15 15.56 -7.27 20.19
C ALA A 15 16.89 -7.32 19.43
N GLY A 16 18.02 -7.00 20.08
CA GLY A 16 19.36 -7.10 19.50
C GLY A 16 19.86 -8.53 19.25
N ASP A 17 19.27 -9.53 19.91
CA ASP A 17 19.67 -10.95 19.80
C ASP A 17 18.67 -11.82 19.01
N ARG A 18 17.71 -11.21 18.31
CA ARG A 18 16.80 -11.93 17.41
C ARG A 18 17.16 -11.62 15.96
N GLU A 19 17.74 -12.61 15.26
CA GLU A 19 17.76 -12.64 13.80
C GLU A 19 16.31 -12.55 13.31
N PHE A 20 15.91 -11.36 12.86
CA PHE A 20 14.75 -11.24 12.01
C PHE A 20 15.12 -11.83 10.66
N LEU A 21 14.45 -12.92 10.28
CA LEU A 21 14.48 -13.49 8.93
C LEU A 21 13.81 -12.50 7.95
N GLY A 22 14.47 -11.37 7.72
CA GLY A 22 14.40 -10.66 6.46
C GLY A 22 15.35 -11.35 5.48
N VAL A 23 14.93 -11.47 4.22
CA VAL A 23 15.80 -11.89 3.12
C VAL A 23 17.13 -11.14 3.23
N PRO A 24 18.30 -11.80 3.12
CA PRO A 24 19.58 -11.09 3.14
C PRO A 24 19.57 -10.07 2.01
N LEU A 25 19.42 -8.80 2.38
CA LEU A 25 19.74 -7.69 1.51
C LEU A 25 21.23 -7.84 1.26
N GLY A 26 21.60 -8.27 0.04
CA GLY A 26 22.99 -8.24 -0.39
C GLY A 26 23.56 -6.86 -0.13
N ASP A 27 24.79 -6.81 0.37
CA ASP A 27 25.59 -5.61 0.68
C ASP A 27 25.19 -4.39 -0.17
N GLN A 28 24.18 -3.68 0.30
CA GLN A 28 23.94 -2.30 -0.01
C GLN A 28 24.15 -1.56 1.29
N SER A 29 25.42 -1.56 1.75
CA SER A 29 25.96 -0.34 2.33
C SER A 29 25.48 0.82 1.46
N PRO A 30 25.02 1.94 2.06
CA PRO A 30 24.61 3.10 1.29
C PRO A 30 25.72 3.38 0.29
N GLN A 31 25.45 3.06 -0.98
CA GLN A 31 26.43 3.23 -2.02
C GLN A 31 26.82 4.69 -1.92
N SER A 32 28.13 4.93 -1.91
CA SER A 32 28.74 6.24 -2.01
C SER A 32 28.24 6.91 -3.29
N GLU A 33 27.03 7.46 -3.24
CA GLU A 33 26.44 8.27 -4.29
C GLU A 33 27.31 9.51 -4.35
N THR A 34 28.03 9.63 -5.47
CA THR A 34 28.67 10.85 -5.95
C THR A 34 27.77 12.03 -5.60
N SER A 35 28.16 12.80 -4.60
CA SER A 35 27.34 13.86 -4.02
C SER A 35 26.93 14.83 -5.13
N LEU A 36 25.65 14.82 -5.52
CA LEU A 36 25.09 15.79 -6.46
C LEU A 36 25.14 17.22 -5.88
N ALA A 37 25.28 17.35 -4.57
CA ALA A 37 25.47 18.61 -3.89
C ALA A 37 26.96 18.99 -3.88
N SER A 38 27.27 20.25 -4.15
CA SER A 38 28.64 20.74 -4.01
C SER A 38 29.10 20.68 -2.54
N PRO A 39 30.40 20.45 -2.25
CA PRO A 39 30.91 20.53 -0.88
C PRO A 39 30.60 21.87 -0.19
N ALA A 40 30.52 22.96 -0.97
CA ALA A 40 30.11 24.28 -0.49
C ALA A 40 28.64 24.31 -0.03
N ALA A 41 27.72 23.70 -0.79
CA ALA A 41 26.31 23.58 -0.41
C ALA A 41 26.14 22.78 0.89
N ILE A 42 26.88 21.68 1.06
CA ILE A 42 26.86 20.89 2.31
C ILE A 42 27.38 21.73 3.48
N GLN A 43 28.47 22.49 3.29
CA GLN A 43 29.02 23.34 4.33
C GLN A 43 28.04 24.44 4.75
N GLU A 44 27.31 25.03 3.81
CA GLU A 44 26.28 26.03 4.09
C GLU A 44 25.07 25.43 4.82
N ALA A 45 24.60 24.26 4.38
CA ALA A 45 23.55 23.52 5.07
C ALA A 45 23.96 23.17 6.52
N LYS A 46 25.22 22.79 6.74
CA LYS A 46 25.77 22.49 8.07
C LYS A 46 25.70 23.68 9.02
N LYS A 47 25.99 24.90 8.55
CA LYS A 47 25.89 26.12 9.36
C LYS A 47 24.45 26.37 9.82
N SER A 48 23.48 26.10 8.95
CA SER A 48 22.05 26.35 9.21
C SER A 48 21.41 25.37 10.19
N LEU A 49 22.01 24.19 10.40
CA LEU A 49 21.45 23.16 11.29
C LEU A 49 21.82 23.35 12.76
N GLU A 50 22.80 24.21 13.08
CA GLU A 50 23.29 24.46 14.46
C GLU A 50 23.49 23.16 15.25
N LEU A 51 24.62 22.48 15.01
CA LEU A 51 24.91 21.14 15.51
C LEU A 51 25.52 21.17 16.90
N ASP A 52 24.97 20.36 17.80
CA ASP A 52 25.66 20.02 19.05
C ASP A 52 26.86 19.10 18.75
N PRO A 53 27.94 19.12 19.55
CA PRO A 53 29.14 18.31 19.30
C PRO A 53 28.89 16.80 19.30
N GLU A 54 27.84 16.35 19.99
CA GLU A 54 27.46 14.93 20.12
C GLU A 54 26.46 14.48 19.04
N ASP A 55 25.89 15.42 18.29
CA ASP A 55 24.91 15.09 17.26
C ASP A 55 25.61 14.57 16.00
N SER A 56 24.99 13.57 15.36
CA SER A 56 25.40 13.11 14.03
C SER A 56 24.49 13.70 12.97
N VAL A 57 24.99 13.87 11.74
CA VAL A 57 24.20 14.44 10.64
C VAL A 57 24.24 13.53 9.43
N LEU A 58 23.06 13.18 8.96
CA LEU A 58 22.85 12.49 7.70
C LEU A 58 22.54 13.53 6.61
N TYR A 59 23.27 13.49 5.51
CA TYR A 59 22.96 14.26 4.31
C TYR A 59 22.63 13.33 3.15
N TYR A 60 21.57 13.63 2.43
CA TYR A 60 21.18 12.90 1.23
C TYR A 60 20.34 13.78 0.31
N THR A 61 20.22 13.40 -0.97
CA THR A 61 19.33 14.10 -1.90
C THR A 61 18.00 13.39 -2.01
N ARG A 62 16.91 14.17 -2.15
CA ARG A 62 15.55 13.62 -2.29
C ARG A 62 14.74 14.42 -3.29
N PRO A 63 13.91 13.78 -4.13
CA PRO A 63 12.90 14.47 -4.94
C PRO A 63 11.74 14.94 -4.05
N PHE A 64 11.40 16.22 -4.13
CA PHE A 64 10.29 16.82 -3.39
C PHE A 64 9.23 17.32 -4.36
N SER A 65 8.28 16.44 -4.72
CA SER A 65 6.98 16.73 -5.34
C SER A 65 6.50 15.47 -6.06
N ASP A 66 5.29 15.00 -5.75
CA ASP A 66 4.67 13.88 -6.49
C ASP A 66 4.43 14.25 -7.98
N LYS A 67 4.31 15.55 -8.28
CA LYS A 67 4.01 16.07 -9.61
C LYS A 67 5.25 16.41 -10.43
N ASP A 68 6.37 16.70 -9.77
CA ASP A 68 7.60 17.14 -10.43
C ASP A 68 8.81 16.46 -9.78
N GLN A 69 9.05 15.21 -10.19
CA GLN A 69 10.18 14.38 -9.74
C GLN A 69 11.55 15.00 -10.07
N LYS A 70 11.59 16.10 -10.84
CA LYS A 70 12.84 16.84 -11.15
C LYS A 70 13.26 17.79 -10.03
N LEU A 71 12.39 18.06 -9.06
CA LEU A 71 12.69 18.97 -7.96
C LEU A 71 13.51 18.26 -6.87
N ILE A 72 14.79 18.02 -7.15
CA ILE A 72 15.72 17.42 -6.18
C ILE A 72 16.17 18.50 -5.18
N ARG A 73 16.23 18.12 -3.90
CA ARG A 73 16.73 18.95 -2.79
C ARG A 73 17.76 18.20 -1.98
N LEU A 74 18.63 18.96 -1.32
CA LEU A 74 19.52 18.45 -0.29
C LEU A 74 18.75 18.38 1.03
N VAL A 75 18.81 17.23 1.70
CA VAL A 75 18.21 17.01 3.01
C VAL A 75 19.33 16.83 4.02
N GLY A 76 19.22 17.49 5.17
CA GLY A 76 20.08 17.28 6.32
C GLY A 76 19.21 16.87 7.52
N VAL A 77 19.55 15.74 8.15
CA VAL A 77 18.87 15.26 9.36
C VAL A 77 19.87 15.19 10.48
N VAL A 78 19.61 15.93 11.55
CA VAL A 78 20.41 15.91 12.79
C VAL A 78 19.82 14.83 13.69
N LEU A 79 20.64 13.84 14.05
CA LEU A 79 20.28 12.73 14.93
C LEU A 79 21.00 12.91 16.27
N SER A 80 20.25 12.73 17.36
CA SER A 80 20.81 12.58 18.69
C SER A 80 21.70 11.34 18.81
N ALA A 81 22.45 11.23 19.90
CA ALA A 81 23.23 10.03 20.23
C ALA A 81 22.39 8.73 20.30
N LEU A 82 21.06 8.84 20.47
CA LEU A 82 20.12 7.71 20.47
C LEU A 82 19.56 7.38 19.08
N GLY A 83 20.03 8.05 18.02
CA GLY A 83 19.52 7.88 16.66
C GLY A 83 18.15 8.54 16.41
N VAL A 84 17.64 9.34 17.36
CA VAL A 84 16.38 10.07 17.20
C VAL A 84 16.64 11.41 16.52
N ALA A 85 15.94 11.68 15.42
CA ALA A 85 15.93 12.97 14.73
C ALA A 85 15.54 14.12 15.66
N ARG A 86 16.40 15.14 15.72
CA ARG A 86 16.21 16.39 16.47
C ARG A 86 15.95 17.58 15.57
N LYS A 87 16.56 17.62 14.39
CA LYS A 87 16.33 18.68 13.40
C LYS A 87 16.31 18.10 12.00
N VAL A 88 15.50 18.69 11.15
CA VAL A 88 15.42 18.39 9.72
C VAL A 88 15.52 19.67 8.95
N GLY A 89 16.50 19.75 8.05
CA GLY A 89 16.66 20.84 7.10
C GLY A 89 16.46 20.37 5.67
N ILE A 90 15.75 21.16 4.88
CA ILE A 90 15.60 20.99 3.44
C ILE A 90 16.24 22.21 2.78
N PHE A 91 17.17 21.95 1.88
CA PHE A 91 18.05 22.95 1.29
C PHE A 91 17.98 22.90 -0.23
N ARG A 92 18.26 24.04 -0.86
CA ARG A 92 18.53 24.07 -2.29
C ARG A 92 19.79 23.26 -2.59
N LEU A 93 19.76 22.52 -3.69
CA LEU A 93 20.86 21.64 -4.06
C LEU A 93 22.12 22.42 -4.49
N ASP A 94 21.91 23.58 -5.14
CA ASP A 94 22.99 24.34 -5.78
C ASP A 94 23.89 25.07 -4.76
N ASP A 95 23.27 25.79 -3.82
CA ASP A 95 23.93 26.73 -2.90
C ASP A 95 23.81 26.34 -1.43
N GLY A 96 23.04 25.29 -1.11
CA GLY A 96 22.82 24.85 0.27
C GLY A 96 21.97 25.80 1.11
N GLN A 97 21.33 26.81 0.51
CA GLN A 97 20.51 27.76 1.24
C GLN A 97 19.25 27.07 1.81
N PRO A 98 18.88 27.35 3.08
CA PRO A 98 17.74 26.71 3.73
C PRO A 98 16.43 27.14 3.07
N ILE A 99 15.64 26.15 2.66
CA ILE A 99 14.23 26.33 2.28
C ILE A 99 13.37 26.28 3.54
N VAL A 100 13.60 25.25 4.36
CA VAL A 100 12.95 25.09 5.66
C VAL A 100 13.87 24.34 6.60
N VAL A 101 13.88 24.77 7.86
CA VAL A 101 14.48 24.04 8.97
C VAL A 101 13.42 23.82 10.03
N ALA A 102 13.30 22.58 10.47
CA ALA A 102 12.34 22.13 11.46
C ALA A 102 13.07 21.52 12.65
N GLU A 103 12.60 21.84 13.85
CA GLU A 103 13.00 21.18 15.08
C GLU A 103 12.00 20.07 15.39
N VAL A 104 12.49 18.84 15.56
CA VAL A 104 11.68 17.69 15.98
C VAL A 104 11.68 17.69 17.50
N LEU A 105 10.55 18.10 18.07
CA LEU A 105 10.36 18.26 19.52
C LEU A 105 10.29 16.91 20.23
N GLY A 106 9.75 15.90 19.54
CA GLY A 106 9.66 14.56 20.07
C GLY A 106 8.86 13.63 19.19
N ILE A 107 9.06 12.33 19.43
CA ILE A 107 8.27 11.26 18.85
C ILE A 107 7.68 10.51 20.04
N THR A 108 6.35 10.51 20.14
CA THR A 108 5.67 9.81 21.24
C THR A 108 5.78 8.30 21.05
N GLU A 109 5.56 7.55 22.12
CA GLU A 109 5.43 6.08 22.08
C GLU A 109 4.30 5.62 21.15
N THR A 110 3.32 6.50 20.91
CA THR A 110 2.21 6.28 19.97
C THR A 110 2.57 6.56 18.51
N GLY A 111 3.82 6.94 18.22
CA GLY A 111 4.30 7.28 16.88
C GLY A 111 3.91 8.69 16.40
N LEU A 112 3.38 9.56 17.26
CA LEU A 112 3.11 10.95 16.89
C LEU A 112 4.42 11.72 16.84
N VAL A 113 4.72 12.29 15.68
CA VAL A 113 5.85 13.18 15.49
C VAL A 113 5.40 14.62 15.76
N GLN A 114 6.03 15.27 16.73
CA GLN A 114 5.86 16.70 17.00
C GLN A 114 7.07 17.44 16.46
N PHE A 115 6.83 18.44 15.62
CA PHE A 115 7.89 19.28 15.10
C PHE A 115 7.44 20.73 14.96
N GLN A 116 8.40 21.64 15.10
CA GLN A 116 8.21 23.07 14.96
C GLN A 116 8.99 23.57 13.75
N LEU A 117 8.32 24.36 12.90
CA LEU A 117 8.96 25.01 11.76
C LEU A 117 9.49 26.37 12.18
N SER A 118 10.74 26.67 11.82
CA SER A 118 11.29 28.02 11.99
C SER A 118 10.51 29.06 11.18
N ARG A 119 10.19 28.71 9.93
CA ARG A 119 9.28 29.40 9.00
C ARG A 119 8.73 28.37 8.02
N GLY A 120 7.49 28.52 7.55
CA GLY A 120 6.98 27.58 6.57
C GLY A 120 5.52 27.75 6.19
N SER A 121 5.15 27.05 5.12
CA SER A 121 3.78 26.82 4.67
C SER A 121 3.35 25.37 4.96
N ALA A 122 2.08 25.04 4.70
CA ALA A 122 1.61 23.66 4.77
C ALA A 122 2.42 22.71 3.85
N THR A 123 2.91 23.22 2.72
CA THR A 123 3.76 22.45 1.79
C THR A 123 5.08 22.07 2.43
N THR A 124 5.79 23.03 3.05
CA THR A 124 7.07 22.73 3.71
C THR A 124 6.88 21.84 4.94
N ALA A 125 5.75 21.99 5.65
CA ALA A 125 5.41 21.08 6.75
C ALA A 125 5.28 19.63 6.25
N ARG A 126 4.57 19.45 5.12
CA ARG A 126 4.42 18.15 4.47
C ARG A 126 5.76 17.56 4.05
N ASP A 127 6.65 18.37 3.48
CA ASP A 127 7.97 17.93 3.03
C ASP A 127 8.83 17.45 4.21
N VAL A 128 8.86 18.22 5.31
CA VAL A 128 9.55 17.87 6.56
C VAL A 128 8.97 16.58 7.14
N PHE A 129 7.65 16.48 7.26
CA PHE A 129 7.01 15.26 7.74
C PHE A 129 7.36 14.05 6.86
N GLY A 130 7.40 14.25 5.54
CA GLY A 130 7.85 13.21 4.61
C GLY A 130 9.29 12.78 4.88
N VAL A 131 10.19 13.68 5.28
CA VAL A 131 11.59 13.31 5.62
C VAL A 131 11.61 12.49 6.90
N VAL A 132 10.95 12.98 7.95
CA VAL A 132 10.90 12.28 9.24
C VAL A 132 10.28 10.90 9.07
N ARG A 133 9.18 10.81 8.34
CA ARG A 133 8.52 9.54 8.04
C ARG A 133 9.47 8.56 7.34
N ASP A 134 10.15 9.00 6.27
CA ASP A 134 11.04 8.12 5.50
C ASP A 134 12.19 7.59 6.36
N LEU A 135 12.66 8.37 7.35
CA LEU A 135 13.69 7.95 8.30
C LEU A 135 13.24 6.79 9.21
N TYR A 136 11.97 6.78 9.63
CA TYR A 136 11.45 5.79 10.60
C TYR A 136 10.61 4.68 9.96
N HIS A 137 10.19 4.86 8.70
CA HIS A 137 9.33 3.93 7.98
C HIS A 137 9.93 3.64 6.60
N GLU A 138 10.91 2.74 6.56
CA GLU A 138 11.71 2.50 5.36
C GLU A 138 10.90 1.90 4.18
N HIS A 139 9.67 1.39 4.35
CA HIS A 139 8.98 0.63 3.28
C HIS A 139 7.45 0.70 3.18
N VAL A 140 6.76 1.72 3.73
CA VAL A 140 5.29 1.57 3.96
C VAL A 140 4.38 2.14 2.86
N TYR A 141 4.85 2.96 1.91
CA TYR A 141 3.93 3.59 0.94
C TYR A 141 4.26 3.29 -0.52
N THR A 142 3.27 2.77 -1.24
CA THR A 142 3.30 2.65 -2.70
C THR A 142 3.41 4.03 -3.35
N PRO A 143 4.26 4.23 -4.38
CA PRO A 143 4.44 5.51 -5.08
C PRO A 143 3.18 6.13 -5.69
N THR A 144 2.09 5.37 -5.75
CA THR A 144 0.82 5.74 -6.40
C THR A 144 -0.38 5.73 -5.44
N GLY A 145 -0.17 5.61 -4.13
CA GLY A 145 -1.22 5.52 -3.12
C GLY A 145 -1.53 6.87 -2.49
N ASP A 146 -2.81 7.22 -2.45
CA ASP A 146 -3.35 8.53 -2.07
C ASP A 146 -2.97 9.00 -0.65
N PHE A 147 -2.63 10.29 -0.57
CA PHE A 147 -2.31 11.14 0.60
C PHE A 147 -1.93 10.42 1.90
N ALA A 148 -0.64 10.38 2.22
CA ALA A 148 -0.22 10.31 3.62
C ALA A 148 -0.97 11.38 4.43
N LEU A 149 -1.35 11.05 5.67
CA LEU A 149 -1.93 12.05 6.58
C LEU A 149 -1.06 13.32 6.52
N LEU A 150 -1.72 14.46 6.37
CA LEU A 150 -1.03 15.73 6.32
C LEU A 150 -0.67 16.16 7.74
N PRO A 151 0.45 16.89 7.91
CA PRO A 151 0.75 17.53 9.18
C PRO A 151 -0.39 18.46 9.61
N VAL A 152 -0.73 18.38 10.89
CA VAL A 152 -1.77 19.23 11.50
C VAL A 152 -1.08 20.34 12.26
N ALA A 153 -1.41 21.59 11.95
CA ALA A 153 -1.05 22.71 12.79
C ALA A 153 -1.90 22.65 14.07
N ALA A 154 -1.24 22.52 15.22
CA ALA A 154 -1.91 22.41 16.51
C ALA A 154 -1.12 23.16 17.59
N ARG A 155 -1.83 23.72 18.57
CA ARG A 155 -1.24 24.43 19.72
C ARG A 155 -0.83 23.47 20.83
N ASN A 156 -1.41 22.28 20.86
CA ASN A 156 -1.15 21.24 21.83
C ASN A 156 -1.43 19.86 21.22
N GLN A 157 -1.02 18.81 21.93
CA GLN A 157 -1.16 17.44 21.47
C GLN A 157 -2.62 17.01 21.26
N ALA A 158 -3.55 17.44 22.13
CA ALA A 158 -4.95 17.06 22.01
C ALA A 158 -5.60 17.62 20.72
N GLU A 159 -5.30 18.87 20.38
CA GLU A 159 -5.71 19.48 19.11
C GLU A 159 -5.08 18.75 17.90
N GLY A 160 -3.80 18.36 18.01
CA GLY A 160 -3.10 17.60 16.99
C GLY A 160 -3.75 16.23 16.74
N ILE A 161 -4.04 15.49 17.81
CA ILE A 161 -4.75 14.20 17.75
C ILE A 161 -6.13 14.37 17.11
N ALA A 162 -6.90 15.37 17.54
CA ALA A 162 -8.23 15.64 16.99
C ALA A 162 -8.16 16.00 15.49
N GLY A 163 -7.16 16.77 15.07
CA GLY A 163 -6.96 17.11 13.66
C GLY A 163 -6.52 15.91 12.82
N VAL A 164 -5.68 15.02 13.34
CA VAL A 164 -5.31 13.76 12.65
C VAL A 164 -6.52 12.85 12.52
N TRP A 165 -7.31 12.72 13.59
CA TRP A 165 -8.56 11.97 13.56
C TRP A 165 -9.53 12.50 12.51
N SER A 166 -9.70 13.82 12.43
CA SER A 166 -10.57 14.47 11.43
C SER A 166 -10.15 14.14 10.00
N GLN A 167 -8.85 13.97 9.74
CA GLN A 167 -8.38 13.52 8.42
C GLN A 167 -8.80 12.08 8.10
N TYR A 168 -8.74 11.16 9.07
CA TYR A 168 -9.26 9.79 8.88
C TYR A 168 -10.75 9.81 8.58
N GLU A 169 -11.55 10.58 9.33
CA GLU A 169 -12.98 10.73 9.07
C GLU A 169 -13.25 11.25 7.65
N GLY A 170 -12.52 12.30 7.25
CA GLY A 170 -12.60 12.88 5.90
C GLY A 170 -12.27 11.87 4.80
N LYS A 171 -11.19 11.09 4.97
CA LYS A 171 -10.81 10.03 4.02
C LYS A 171 -11.88 8.96 3.90
N VAL A 172 -12.45 8.49 5.01
CA VAL A 172 -13.50 7.46 4.99
C VAL A 172 -14.74 7.93 4.23
N ILE A 173 -15.14 9.19 4.41
CA ILE A 173 -16.23 9.81 3.64
C ILE A 173 -15.89 9.83 2.15
N LEU A 174 -14.67 10.24 1.79
CA LEU A 174 -14.22 10.27 0.39
C LEU A 174 -14.21 8.87 -0.24
N TYR A 175 -13.74 7.86 0.48
CA TYR A 175 -13.74 6.48 0.01
C TYR A 175 -15.14 5.97 -0.26
N HIS A 176 -16.10 6.20 0.64
CA HIS A 176 -17.50 5.84 0.40
C HIS A 176 -18.10 6.61 -0.77
N LYS A 177 -17.74 7.89 -0.94
CA LYS A 177 -18.28 8.68 -2.04
C LYS A 177 -17.73 8.22 -3.39
N TRP A 178 -16.44 7.94 -3.49
CA TRP A 178 -15.79 7.72 -4.79
C TRP A 178 -15.56 6.25 -5.10
N ILE A 179 -14.95 5.50 -4.19
CA ILE A 179 -14.57 4.10 -4.44
C ILE A 179 -15.82 3.24 -4.57
N ARG A 180 -16.77 3.38 -3.62
CA ARG A 180 -18.00 2.59 -3.66
C ARG A 180 -18.82 2.86 -4.92
N GLN A 181 -19.05 4.14 -5.26
CA GLN A 181 -19.82 4.51 -6.45
C GLN A 181 -19.17 3.98 -7.74
N ASP A 182 -17.86 4.12 -7.89
CA ASP A 182 -17.13 3.63 -9.07
C ASP A 182 -17.18 2.10 -9.19
N ILE A 183 -17.02 1.39 -8.07
CA ILE A 183 -17.09 -0.08 -8.06
C ILE A 183 -18.51 -0.57 -8.35
N GLU A 184 -19.53 -0.03 -7.69
CA GLU A 184 -20.93 -0.39 -7.91
C GLU A 184 -21.36 -0.12 -9.36
N GLU A 185 -20.93 1.01 -9.94
CA GLU A 185 -21.21 1.33 -11.34
C GLU A 185 -20.56 0.32 -12.30
N LYS A 186 -19.31 -0.05 -12.06
CA LYS A 186 -18.57 -1.04 -12.87
C LYS A 186 -19.14 -2.45 -12.72
N LEU A 187 -19.58 -2.84 -11.53
CA LEU A 187 -20.30 -4.10 -11.28
C LEU A 187 -21.62 -4.11 -12.07
N ARG A 188 -22.43 -3.07 -11.95
CA ARG A 188 -23.72 -2.95 -12.66
C ARG A 188 -23.58 -3.02 -14.18
N LYS A 189 -22.56 -2.38 -14.74
CA LYS A 189 -22.31 -2.36 -16.20
C LYS A 189 -21.83 -3.71 -16.76
N SER A 190 -21.64 -4.75 -15.94
CA SER A 190 -21.17 -6.07 -16.39
C SER A 190 -19.90 -5.99 -17.25
N ARG A 191 -18.98 -5.05 -16.95
CA ARG A 191 -17.70 -4.88 -17.65
C ARG A 191 -16.50 -5.11 -16.73
N VAL A 192 -16.64 -6.01 -15.76
CA VAL A 192 -15.54 -6.38 -14.86
C VAL A 192 -14.58 -7.33 -15.57
N THR A 193 -13.53 -6.80 -16.16
CA THR A 193 -12.40 -7.63 -16.62
C THR A 193 -11.55 -8.06 -15.42
N VAL A 194 -10.69 -9.08 -15.57
CA VAL A 194 -9.73 -9.48 -14.53
C VAL A 194 -8.88 -8.29 -14.08
N ARG A 195 -8.41 -7.49 -15.05
CA ARG A 195 -7.63 -6.27 -14.78
C ARG A 195 -8.43 -5.26 -13.96
N THR A 196 -9.67 -4.98 -14.39
CA THR A 196 -10.55 -4.06 -13.67
C THR A 196 -10.84 -4.55 -12.24
N ALA A 197 -11.07 -5.85 -12.05
CA ALA A 197 -11.26 -6.43 -10.72
C ALA A 197 -10.01 -6.25 -9.84
N TRP A 198 -8.81 -6.44 -10.41
CA TRP A 198 -7.56 -6.23 -9.69
C TRP A 198 -7.37 -4.77 -9.27
N ASP A 199 -7.68 -3.83 -10.15
CA ASP A 199 -7.67 -2.39 -9.83
C ASP A 199 -8.67 -2.07 -8.70
N MET A 200 -9.86 -2.66 -8.72
CA MET A 200 -10.86 -2.53 -7.64
C MET A 200 -10.35 -3.11 -6.33
N PHE A 201 -9.77 -4.31 -6.33
CA PHE A 201 -9.20 -4.93 -5.12
C PHE A 201 -8.09 -4.09 -4.54
N ARG A 202 -7.24 -3.49 -5.38
CA ARG A 202 -6.19 -2.57 -4.91
C ARG A 202 -6.77 -1.35 -4.20
N LEU A 203 -7.82 -0.74 -4.78
CA LEU A 203 -8.52 0.40 -4.17
C LEU A 203 -9.21 0.03 -2.86
N LEU A 204 -9.92 -1.12 -2.83
CA LEU A 204 -10.60 -1.62 -1.65
C LEU A 204 -9.60 -1.94 -0.53
N SER A 205 -8.54 -2.67 -0.84
CA SER A 205 -7.50 -3.03 0.13
C SER A 205 -6.81 -1.79 0.70
N SER A 206 -6.51 -0.80 -0.14
CA SER A 206 -5.96 0.48 0.32
C SER A 206 -6.92 1.21 1.28
N ALA A 207 -8.21 1.30 0.93
CA ALA A 207 -9.21 1.97 1.77
C ALA A 207 -9.43 1.23 3.10
N GLN A 208 -9.49 -0.11 3.07
CA GLN A 208 -9.61 -0.94 4.27
C GLN A 208 -8.38 -0.78 5.17
N GLY A 209 -7.17 -0.76 4.61
CA GLY A 209 -5.93 -0.54 5.36
C GLY A 209 -5.95 0.80 6.10
N GLU A 210 -6.33 1.88 5.43
CA GLU A 210 -6.48 3.21 6.05
C GLU A 210 -7.54 3.23 7.16
N MET A 211 -8.65 2.50 7.01
CA MET A 211 -9.66 2.37 8.06
C MET A 211 -9.12 1.60 9.28
N VAL A 212 -8.35 0.54 9.06
CA VAL A 212 -7.69 -0.24 10.14
C VAL A 212 -6.66 0.63 10.87
N TYR A 213 -5.88 1.43 10.15
CA TYR A 213 -4.98 2.42 10.75
C TYR A 213 -5.75 3.46 11.57
N GLY A 214 -6.84 4.00 11.01
CA GLY A 214 -7.73 4.92 11.73
C GLY A 214 -8.26 4.30 13.02
N LEU A 215 -8.77 3.08 12.98
CA LEU A 215 -9.24 2.39 14.19
C LEU A 215 -8.13 2.18 15.22
N SER A 216 -6.94 1.75 14.78
CA SER A 216 -5.79 1.57 15.68
C SER A 216 -5.39 2.89 16.34
N PHE A 217 -5.36 3.98 15.57
CA PHE A 217 -5.11 5.32 16.08
C PHE A 217 -6.18 5.76 17.09
N GLY A 218 -7.45 5.49 16.80
CA GLY A 218 -8.54 5.87 17.69
C GLY A 218 -8.54 5.12 19.01
N HIS A 219 -8.18 3.84 19.02
CA HIS A 219 -7.98 3.07 20.25
C HIS A 219 -6.79 3.58 21.06
N LEU A 220 -5.69 3.93 20.39
CA LEU A 220 -4.47 4.40 21.05
C LEU A 220 -4.62 5.74 21.75
N HIS A 221 -5.61 6.54 21.33
CA HIS A 221 -5.87 7.88 21.84
C HIS A 221 -7.25 8.03 22.49
N ASP A 222 -7.89 6.92 22.86
CA ASP A 222 -9.19 6.89 23.55
C ASP A 222 -10.26 7.78 22.87
N MET A 223 -10.36 7.66 21.54
CA MET A 223 -11.37 8.39 20.77
C MET A 223 -12.79 7.91 21.11
N ASP A 224 -13.76 8.81 20.92
CA ASP A 224 -15.19 8.52 21.15
C ASP A 224 -15.65 7.23 20.45
N GLU A 225 -16.28 6.33 21.21
CA GLU A 225 -16.74 5.04 20.70
C GLU A 225 -17.75 5.16 19.56
N GLY A 226 -18.56 6.23 19.54
CA GLY A 226 -19.52 6.47 18.48
C GLY A 226 -18.83 6.72 17.14
N LYS A 227 -17.75 7.52 17.16
CA LYS A 227 -16.88 7.77 16.00
C LYS A 227 -16.15 6.50 15.55
N MET A 228 -15.60 5.76 16.50
CA MET A 228 -14.96 4.46 16.24
C MET A 228 -15.91 3.48 15.54
N ARG A 229 -17.14 3.36 16.05
CA ARG A 229 -18.20 2.54 15.45
C ARG A 229 -18.58 2.98 14.04
N ALA A 230 -18.42 4.26 13.67
CA ALA A 230 -18.65 4.71 12.30
C ALA A 230 -17.55 4.21 11.34
N LEU A 231 -16.29 4.24 11.77
CA LEU A 231 -15.17 3.66 11.01
C LEU A 231 -15.30 2.14 10.87
N GLU A 232 -15.65 1.42 11.94
CA GLU A 232 -15.86 -0.04 11.88
C GLU A 232 -16.97 -0.43 10.90
N ARG A 233 -18.11 0.28 10.94
CA ARG A 233 -19.20 0.06 9.99
C ARG A 233 -18.76 0.30 8.56
N SER A 234 -17.93 1.32 8.35
CA SER A 234 -17.34 1.61 7.04
C SER A 234 -16.44 0.49 6.57
N LEU A 235 -15.54 -0.01 7.43
CA LEU A 235 -14.67 -1.14 7.13
C LEU A 235 -15.46 -2.39 6.75
N ARG A 236 -16.49 -2.76 7.53
CA ARG A 236 -17.37 -3.89 7.22
C ARG A 236 -18.07 -3.70 5.88
N SER A 237 -18.55 -2.49 5.58
CA SER A 237 -19.16 -2.19 4.29
C SER A 237 -18.20 -2.40 3.11
N PHE A 238 -16.92 -2.06 3.27
CA PHE A 238 -15.90 -2.28 2.23
C PHE A 238 -15.52 -3.76 2.08
N GLN A 239 -15.57 -4.55 3.17
CA GLN A 239 -15.37 -6.00 3.11
C GLN A 239 -16.53 -6.70 2.38
N VAL A 240 -17.77 -6.25 2.59
CA VAL A 240 -18.92 -6.72 1.82
C VAL A 240 -18.73 -6.41 0.34
N LEU A 241 -18.36 -5.17 0.00
CA LEU A 241 -18.12 -4.78 -1.39
C LEU A 241 -16.98 -5.59 -2.04
N GLU A 242 -15.92 -5.91 -1.30
CA GLU A 242 -14.86 -6.80 -1.77
C GLU A 242 -15.38 -8.22 -2.08
N SER A 243 -16.24 -8.75 -1.21
CA SER A 243 -16.87 -10.06 -1.43
C SER A 243 -17.76 -10.07 -2.68
N GLU A 244 -18.47 -8.98 -2.97
CA GLU A 244 -19.27 -8.81 -4.18
C GLU A 244 -18.39 -8.79 -5.45
N VAL A 245 -17.27 -8.05 -5.43
CA VAL A 245 -16.30 -8.03 -6.54
C VAL A 245 -15.73 -9.43 -6.77
N ARG A 246 -15.41 -10.15 -5.70
CA ARG A 246 -14.91 -11.53 -5.77
C ARG A 246 -15.95 -12.48 -6.35
N GLY A 247 -17.21 -12.38 -5.91
CA GLY A 247 -18.33 -13.15 -6.46
C GLY A 247 -18.51 -12.90 -7.95
N ALA A 248 -18.54 -11.64 -8.38
CA ALA A 248 -18.66 -11.27 -9.79
C ALA A 248 -17.49 -11.82 -10.65
N LEU A 249 -16.28 -11.86 -10.11
CA LEU A 249 -15.12 -12.45 -10.79
C LEU A 249 -15.22 -13.98 -10.87
N GLN A 250 -15.66 -14.64 -9.80
CA GLN A 250 -15.86 -16.10 -9.78
C GLN A 250 -16.92 -16.54 -10.78
N GLU A 251 -18.06 -15.84 -10.86
CA GLU A 251 -19.11 -16.11 -11.85
C GLU A 251 -18.57 -16.01 -13.29
N ARG A 252 -17.73 -15.00 -13.57
CA ARG A 252 -17.08 -14.83 -14.88
C ARG A 252 -16.03 -15.90 -15.15
N GLY A 253 -15.21 -16.23 -14.16
CA GLY A 253 -14.24 -17.32 -14.25
C GLY A 253 -14.93 -18.63 -14.58
N HIS A 254 -16.07 -18.92 -13.95
CA HIS A 254 -16.90 -20.07 -14.28
C HIS A 254 -17.42 -20.02 -15.72
N ALA A 255 -17.97 -18.89 -16.18
CA ALA A 255 -18.44 -18.75 -17.55
C ALA A 255 -17.32 -18.91 -18.60
N ALA A 256 -16.13 -18.34 -18.34
CA ALA A 256 -14.96 -18.48 -19.18
C ALA A 256 -14.45 -19.93 -19.22
N ASN A 257 -14.40 -20.60 -18.07
CA ASN A 257 -14.00 -22.01 -17.97
C ASN A 257 -14.97 -22.93 -18.72
N VAL A 258 -16.29 -22.68 -18.60
CA VAL A 258 -17.30 -23.41 -19.39
C VAL A 258 -17.12 -23.16 -20.89
N SER A 259 -16.84 -21.91 -21.28
CA SER A 259 -16.62 -21.55 -22.68
C SER A 259 -15.36 -22.22 -23.25
N LEU A 260 -14.26 -22.22 -22.49
CA LEU A 260 -13.02 -22.90 -22.83
C LEU A 260 -13.24 -24.41 -22.94
N PHE A 261 -13.98 -24.99 -21.99
CA PHE A 261 -14.33 -26.40 -22.00
C PHE A 261 -15.12 -26.78 -23.27
N VAL A 262 -16.14 -25.99 -23.63
CA VAL A 262 -16.92 -26.19 -24.87
C VAL A 262 -16.02 -26.03 -26.10
N LEU A 263 -15.13 -25.04 -26.13
CA LEU A 263 -14.18 -24.85 -27.24
C LEU A 263 -13.24 -26.06 -27.36
N THR A 264 -12.66 -26.53 -26.26
CA THR A 264 -11.80 -27.72 -26.22
C THR A 264 -12.57 -28.94 -26.72
N ALA A 265 -13.82 -29.13 -26.27
CA ALA A 265 -14.69 -30.21 -26.75
C ALA A 265 -14.88 -30.19 -28.27
N VAL A 266 -15.23 -29.02 -28.83
CA VAL A 266 -15.44 -28.83 -30.26
C VAL A 266 -14.14 -29.10 -31.04
N MET A 267 -13.01 -28.57 -30.56
CA MET A 267 -11.71 -28.81 -31.18
C MET A 267 -11.32 -30.29 -31.15
N THR A 268 -11.55 -30.99 -30.04
CA THR A 268 -11.31 -32.44 -29.94
C THR A 268 -12.19 -33.22 -30.92
N LEU A 269 -13.46 -32.86 -31.07
CA LEU A 269 -14.36 -33.49 -32.05
C LEU A 269 -13.91 -33.23 -33.49
N LEU A 270 -13.50 -32.00 -33.82
CA LEU A 270 -13.01 -31.63 -35.15
C LEU A 270 -11.72 -32.39 -35.49
N VAL A 271 -10.76 -32.46 -34.58
CA VAL A 271 -9.52 -33.23 -34.76
C VAL A 271 -9.85 -34.71 -34.94
N SER A 272 -10.72 -35.26 -34.10
CA SER A 272 -11.11 -36.67 -34.21
C SER A 272 -11.82 -36.97 -35.53
N TYR A 273 -12.64 -36.05 -36.03
CA TYR A 273 -13.27 -36.15 -37.34
C TYR A 273 -12.26 -36.08 -38.49
N GLN A 274 -11.26 -35.19 -38.41
CA GLN A 274 -10.18 -35.12 -39.41
C GLN A 274 -9.36 -36.40 -39.44
N VAL A 275 -8.98 -36.93 -38.26
CA VAL A 275 -8.29 -38.23 -38.15
C VAL A 275 -9.17 -39.35 -38.71
N PHE A 276 -10.47 -39.34 -38.45
CA PHE A 276 -11.41 -40.32 -39.02
C PHE A 276 -11.46 -40.25 -40.54
N GLN A 277 -11.52 -39.06 -41.12
CA GLN A 277 -11.52 -38.90 -42.58
C GLN A 277 -10.20 -39.36 -43.20
N ALA A 278 -9.07 -39.13 -42.54
CA ALA A 278 -7.77 -39.66 -42.97
C ALA A 278 -7.67 -41.19 -42.81
N ALA A 279 -8.19 -41.75 -41.72
CA ALA A 279 -8.14 -43.17 -41.38
C ALA A 279 -9.20 -44.04 -42.07
N ARG A 280 -10.19 -43.42 -42.73
CA ARG A 280 -11.23 -44.10 -43.53
C ARG A 280 -10.64 -45.00 -44.63
N PHE A 281 -9.37 -44.80 -44.98
CA PHE A 281 -8.63 -45.66 -45.89
C PHE A 281 -8.02 -46.93 -45.27
N THR A 282 -8.06 -47.13 -43.94
CA THR A 282 -7.32 -48.25 -43.30
C THR A 282 -7.95 -48.87 -42.05
N PHE A 283 -8.65 -48.15 -41.15
CA PHE A 283 -9.13 -48.71 -39.86
C PHE A 283 -10.42 -48.05 -39.32
N GLY A 284 -11.55 -48.19 -40.01
CA GLY A 284 -12.79 -47.46 -39.72
C GLY A 284 -13.48 -47.71 -38.36
N CYS A 285 -13.38 -48.91 -37.76
CA CYS A 285 -14.21 -49.28 -36.60
C CYS A 285 -13.64 -48.86 -35.23
N ALA A 286 -12.31 -48.89 -35.06
CA ALA A 286 -11.68 -48.55 -33.78
C ALA A 286 -11.82 -47.04 -33.47
N LEU A 287 -11.71 -46.21 -34.51
CA LEU A 287 -11.81 -44.77 -34.35
C LEU A 287 -13.23 -44.30 -34.03
N SER A 288 -14.26 -44.95 -34.59
CA SER A 288 -15.66 -44.65 -34.27
C SER A 288 -16.03 -44.95 -32.81
N PHE A 289 -15.38 -45.93 -32.19
CA PHE A 289 -15.61 -46.26 -30.78
C PHE A 289 -14.96 -45.21 -29.86
N SER A 290 -13.74 -44.79 -30.18
CA SER A 290 -13.03 -43.73 -29.45
C SER A 290 -13.78 -42.40 -29.49
N THR A 291 -14.31 -42.01 -30.66
CA THR A 291 -15.11 -40.78 -30.77
C THR A 291 -16.40 -40.87 -29.96
N MET A 292 -17.08 -42.02 -29.97
CA MET A 292 -18.30 -42.20 -29.16
C MET A 292 -18.01 -42.06 -27.66
N ILE A 293 -16.94 -42.68 -27.16
CA ILE A 293 -16.52 -42.54 -25.75
C ILE A 293 -16.23 -41.08 -25.44
N THR A 294 -15.52 -40.39 -26.33
CA THR A 294 -15.17 -38.97 -26.13
C THR A 294 -16.42 -38.09 -26.05
N VAL A 295 -17.42 -38.34 -26.91
CA VAL A 295 -18.71 -37.64 -26.89
C VAL A 295 -19.48 -37.93 -25.59
N VAL A 296 -19.52 -39.19 -25.13
CA VAL A 296 -20.22 -39.58 -23.90
C VAL A 296 -19.57 -38.94 -22.68
N VAL A 297 -18.24 -38.97 -22.57
CA VAL A 297 -17.50 -38.32 -21.48
C VAL A 297 -17.77 -36.82 -21.49
N LEU A 298 -17.70 -36.18 -22.67
CA LEU A 298 -18.02 -34.77 -22.84
C LEU A 298 -19.44 -34.42 -22.38
N ALA A 299 -20.43 -35.19 -22.82
CA ALA A 299 -21.83 -34.99 -22.44
C ALA A 299 -22.04 -35.14 -20.93
N ALA A 300 -21.41 -36.14 -20.30
CA ALA A 300 -21.47 -36.35 -18.85
C ALA A 300 -20.85 -35.18 -18.08
N THR A 301 -19.68 -34.69 -18.51
CA THR A 301 -19.03 -33.52 -17.89
C THR A 301 -19.84 -32.23 -18.08
N LEU A 302 -20.46 -32.00 -19.25
CA LEU A 302 -21.35 -30.86 -19.47
C LEU A 302 -22.58 -30.93 -18.57
N GLY A 303 -23.20 -32.11 -18.44
CA GLY A 303 -24.32 -32.34 -17.55
C GLY A 303 -23.98 -32.06 -16.08
N TRP A 304 -22.82 -32.52 -15.62
CA TRP A 304 -22.31 -32.24 -14.27
C TRP A 304 -22.03 -30.74 -14.04
N CYS A 305 -21.38 -30.06 -14.98
CA CYS A 305 -21.16 -28.62 -14.90
C CYS A 305 -22.48 -27.83 -14.89
N TRP A 306 -23.46 -28.23 -15.69
CA TRP A 306 -24.78 -27.57 -15.72
C TRP A 306 -25.56 -27.79 -14.42
N TRP A 307 -25.55 -29.00 -13.87
CA TRP A 307 -26.21 -29.30 -12.60
C TRP A 307 -25.61 -28.49 -11.45
N THR A 308 -24.28 -28.49 -11.30
CA THR A 308 -23.58 -27.75 -10.24
C THR A 308 -23.76 -26.22 -10.34
N THR A 309 -23.89 -25.68 -11.55
CA THR A 309 -24.21 -24.25 -11.74
C THR A 309 -25.67 -23.92 -11.45
N ARG A 310 -26.60 -24.88 -11.63
CA ARG A 310 -28.03 -24.71 -11.30
C ARG A 310 -28.28 -24.74 -9.80
N GLU A 311 -27.65 -25.66 -9.05
CA GLU A 311 -27.82 -25.73 -7.59
C GLU A 311 -27.29 -24.50 -6.86
N ARG A 312 -26.20 -23.88 -7.34
CA ARG A 312 -25.67 -22.65 -6.71
C ARG A 312 -26.54 -21.41 -6.89
N LYS A 313 -27.54 -21.45 -7.78
CA LYS A 313 -28.47 -20.33 -8.02
C LYS A 313 -29.78 -20.45 -7.24
N GLN A 314 -30.02 -21.58 -6.56
CA GLN A 314 -31.17 -21.81 -5.68
C GLN A 314 -30.75 -21.58 -4.23
#